data_AF-R1CVG1-F1
#
_entry.id   AF-R1CVG1-F1
#
_cell.length_a   1.000
_cell.length_b   1.000
_cell.length_c   1.000
_cell.angle_alpha   90.00
_cell.angle_beta   90.00
_cell.angle_gamma   90.00
#
_symmetry.space_group_name_H-M   'P 1'
#
loop_
_entity.id
_entity.type
_entity.pdbx_description
1 polymer ?
#
loop_
_entity_poly.entity_id
_entity_poly.type
_entity_poly.pdbx_seq_one_letter_code
_entity_poly.pdbx_strand_id
1 'polypeptide(L)'
;MIIILTEHYRSDNVRGGLFIPTNIYLVRHAEIKYTPDDFVRPLSEKGKRDVDKVTNFFKDKVINRVISSPYLRAIDTIKYVALDKGLEIEEIYDWKHKGTVPLCYCIK
;
A
#
# COMPACT_ATOMS: atom_id res chain seq x y z
N MET A 1 3.52 5.74 -3.55
CA MET A 1 3.34 5.47 -2.10
C MET A 1 2.11 4.57 -1.97
N ILE A 2 2.03 3.72 -0.95
CA ILE A 2 0.88 2.83 -0.73
C ILE A 2 0.53 2.96 0.75
N ILE A 3 -0.75 3.15 1.06
CA ILE A 3 -1.26 3.29 2.42
C ILE A 3 -2.30 2.18 2.64
N ILE A 4 -2.09 1.36 3.65
CA ILE A 4 -3.04 0.32 4.04
C ILE A 4 -3.58 0.71 5.42
N LEU A 5 -4.89 0.75 5.55
CA LEU A 5 -5.57 1.11 6.78
C LEU A 5 -6.18 -0.14 7.40
N THR A 6 -5.91 -0.32 8.69
CA THR A 6 -6.51 -1.38 9.49
C THR A 6 -7.19 -0.81 10.71
N GLU A 7 -8.37 -1.34 11.01
CA GLU A 7 -9.09 -1.05 12.22
C GLU A 7 -9.00 -2.29 13.12
N HIS A 8 -8.41 -2.14 14.29
CA HIS A 8 -8.45 -3.20 15.30
C HIS A 8 -9.62 -2.93 16.23
N TYR A 9 -10.71 -3.67 16.04
CA TYR A 9 -11.81 -3.67 16.99
C TYR A 9 -11.34 -4.37 18.28
N ARG A 10 -10.88 -3.57 19.25
CA ARG A 10 -10.44 -4.07 20.55
C ARG A 10 -11.67 -4.19 21.46
N SER A 11 -12.14 -5.42 21.65
CA SER A 11 -13.26 -5.74 22.54
C SER A 11 -12.81 -5.73 24.02
N ASP A 12 -12.30 -4.59 24.51
CA ASP A 12 -11.98 -4.44 25.94
C ASP A 12 -13.15 -3.73 26.63
N ASN A 13 -13.93 -4.49 27.40
CA ASN A 13 -15.06 -4.03 28.20
C ASN A 13 -14.58 -3.24 29.44
N VAL A 14 -14.05 -2.04 29.23
CA VAL A 14 -13.69 -1.10 30.31
C VAL A 14 -14.56 0.15 30.20
N ARG A 15 -15.25 0.44 31.30
CA ARG A 15 -16.15 1.57 31.51
C ARG A 15 -15.47 2.89 31.11
N GLY A 16 -15.95 3.52 30.03
CA GLY A 16 -15.60 4.88 29.63
C GLY A 16 -14.81 4.96 28.32
N GLY A 17 -15.49 5.33 27.22
CA GLY A 17 -14.89 5.80 25.97
C GLY A 17 -13.97 4.81 25.24
N LEU A 18 -14.53 3.99 24.34
CA LEU A 18 -13.77 3.05 23.51
C LEU A 18 -12.91 3.80 22.48
N PHE A 19 -11.60 3.88 22.70
CA PHE A 19 -10.64 4.30 21.66
C PHE A 19 -10.28 3.08 20.80
N ILE A 20 -10.79 3.03 19.57
CA ILE A 20 -10.47 1.99 18.60
C ILE A 20 -9.19 2.42 17.86
N PRO A 21 -8.04 1.73 18.06
CA PRO A 21 -6.82 2.10 17.37
C PRO A 21 -6.93 1.75 15.89
N THR A 22 -6.73 2.75 15.03
CA THR A 22 -6.56 2.56 13.59
C THR A 22 -5.06 2.46 13.31
N ASN A 23 -4.60 1.34 12.77
CA ASN A 23 -3.21 1.19 12.34
C ASN A 23 -3.08 1.58 10.87
N ILE A 24 -2.06 2.38 10.58
CA ILE A 24 -1.75 2.84 9.24
C ILE A 24 -0.41 2.23 8.84
N TYR A 25 -0.41 1.42 7.79
CA TYR A 25 0.81 0.86 7.21
C TYR A 25 1.19 1.63 5.95
N LEU A 26 2.38 2.22 5.96
CA LEU A 26 2.97 2.89 4.80
C LEU A 26 3.88 1.90 4.07
N VAL A 27 3.46 1.45 2.89
CA VAL A 27 4.19 0.50 2.06
C VAL A 27 4.86 1.24 0.90
N ARG A 28 6.14 0.97 0.69
CA ARG A 28 6.89 1.46 -0.47
C ARG A 28 6.68 0.51 -1.65
N HIS A 29 6.75 1.06 -2.87
CA HIS A 29 6.69 0.21 -4.06
C HIS A 29 7.91 -0.72 -4.10
N ALA A 30 7.71 -1.93 -4.61
CA ALA A 30 8.79 -2.90 -4.78
C ALA A 30 9.81 -2.45 -5.85
N GLU A 31 10.93 -3.17 -5.95
CA GLU A 31 12.00 -2.85 -6.88
C GLU A 31 11.52 -2.87 -8.34
N ILE A 32 11.84 -1.81 -9.09
CA ILE A 32 11.38 -1.62 -10.47
C ILE A 32 12.46 -1.96 -11.48
N LYS A 33 12.05 -2.42 -12.68
CA LYS A 33 12.94 -2.49 -13.85
C LYS A 33 12.86 -1.15 -14.58
N TYR A 34 14.02 -0.56 -14.90
CA TYR A 34 14.05 0.73 -15.61
C TYR A 34 13.39 0.59 -16.99
N THR A 35 12.44 1.47 -17.26
CA THR A 35 11.77 1.64 -18.56
C THR A 35 11.52 3.14 -18.78
N PRO A 36 11.46 3.61 -20.04
CA PRO A 36 11.35 5.04 -20.36
C PRO A 36 10.05 5.67 -19.83
N ASP A 37 8.97 4.91 -19.77
CA ASP A 37 7.67 5.38 -19.30
C ASP A 37 7.53 5.19 -17.77
N ASP A 38 7.38 6.30 -17.05
CA ASP A 38 7.26 6.35 -15.58
C ASP A 38 5.95 5.73 -15.04
N PHE A 39 4.87 5.72 -15.84
CA PHE A 39 3.55 5.25 -15.40
C PHE A 39 3.42 3.73 -15.46
N VAL A 40 3.98 3.11 -16.49
CA VAL A 40 3.86 1.67 -16.76
C VAL A 40 5.09 0.86 -16.36
N ARG A 41 5.98 1.41 -15.53
CA ARG A 41 7.19 0.69 -15.09
C ARG A 41 6.84 -0.63 -14.41
N PRO A 42 7.23 -1.79 -14.98
CA PRO A 42 6.96 -3.07 -14.37
C PRO A 42 7.91 -3.33 -13.20
N LEU A 43 7.46 -4.16 -12.27
CA LEU A 43 8.30 -4.68 -11.20
C LEU A 43 9.41 -5.59 -11.76
N SER A 44 10.61 -5.54 -11.17
CA SER A 44 11.67 -6.50 -11.46
C SER A 44 11.28 -7.88 -10.90
N GLU A 45 11.95 -8.96 -11.31
CA GLU A 45 11.71 -10.29 -10.71
C GLU A 45 11.98 -10.31 -9.20
N LYS A 46 12.94 -9.49 -8.75
CA LYS A 46 13.18 -9.28 -7.31
C LYS A 46 12.02 -8.52 -6.68
N GLY A 47 11.52 -7.47 -7.34
CA GLY A 47 10.33 -6.74 -6.90
C GLY A 47 9.12 -7.66 -6.74
N LYS A 48 8.86 -8.57 -7.68
CA LYS A 48 7.78 -9.57 -7.58
C LYS A 48 7.91 -10.46 -6.34
N ARG A 49 9.13 -10.96 -6.05
CA ARG A 49 9.37 -11.75 -4.82
C ARG A 49 9.16 -10.93 -3.55
N ASP A 50 9.47 -9.64 -3.57
CA ASP A 50 9.21 -8.76 -2.44
C ASP A 50 7.70 -8.52 -2.25
N VAL A 51 6.92 -8.49 -3.33
CA VAL A 51 5.46 -8.45 -3.26
C VAL A 51 4.89 -9.71 -2.59
N ASP A 52 5.45 -10.89 -2.84
CA ASP A 52 5.01 -12.12 -2.17
C ASP A 52 5.26 -12.05 -0.65
N LYS A 53 6.40 -11.48 -0.22
CA LYS A 53 6.69 -11.26 1.20
C LYS A 53 5.71 -10.27 1.84
N VAL A 54 5.43 -9.16 1.15
CA VAL A 54 4.45 -8.16 1.60
C VAL A 54 3.07 -8.80 1.72
N THR A 55 2.68 -9.59 0.73
CA THR A 55 1.40 -10.31 0.73
C THR A 55 1.30 -11.24 1.93
N ASN A 56 2.35 -12.04 2.17
CA ASN A 56 2.40 -12.92 3.34
C ASN A 56 2.40 -12.17 4.68
N PHE A 57 3.04 -10.99 4.76
CA PHE A 57 3.04 -10.17 5.97
C PHE A 57 1.65 -9.62 6.33
N PHE A 58 0.77 -9.45 5.35
CA PHE A 58 -0.59 -8.94 5.55
C PHE A 58 -1.65 -10.04 5.66
N LYS A 59 -1.31 -11.31 5.45
CA LYS A 59 -2.25 -12.44 5.54
C LYS A 59 -2.91 -12.57 6.91
N ASP A 60 -2.15 -12.39 7.99
CA ASP A 60 -2.63 -12.49 9.37
C ASP A 60 -3.31 -11.20 9.88
N LYS A 61 -3.31 -10.13 9.08
CA LYS A 61 -3.83 -8.82 9.49
C LYS A 61 -5.24 -8.59 8.97
N VAL A 62 -6.06 -7.99 9.81
CA VAL A 62 -7.33 -7.41 9.38
C VAL A 62 -6.99 -6.17 8.58
N ILE A 63 -7.52 -6.03 7.37
CA ILE A 63 -7.35 -4.84 6.54
C ILE A 63 -8.74 -4.40 6.14
N ASN A 64 -9.00 -3.09 6.22
CA ASN A 64 -10.30 -2.52 5.91
C ASN A 64 -10.25 -1.73 4.61
N ARG A 65 -9.15 -1.01 4.37
CA ARG A 65 -8.98 -0.17 3.18
C ARG A 65 -7.56 -0.22 2.64
N VAL A 66 -7.44 -0.19 1.32
CA VAL A 66 -6.18 -0.13 0.59
C VAL A 66 -6.21 1.10 -0.31
N ILE A 67 -5.25 1.99 -0.12
CA ILE A 67 -5.14 3.25 -0.85
C ILE A 67 -3.77 3.29 -1.54
N SER A 68 -3.74 3.62 -2.83
CA SER A 68 -2.52 3.61 -3.62
C SER A 68 -2.42 4.82 -4.54
N SER A 69 -1.19 5.19 -4.91
CA SER A 69 -0.99 6.06 -6.08
C SER A 69 -1.38 5.33 -7.36
N PRO A 70 -1.83 6.05 -8.39
CA PRO A 70 -2.20 5.49 -9.71
C PRO A 70 -0.99 5.01 -10.54
N TYR A 71 0.17 4.77 -9.92
CA TYR A 71 1.34 4.23 -10.62
C TYR A 71 1.28 2.71 -10.64
N LEU A 72 1.57 2.09 -11.80
CA LEU A 72 1.51 0.65 -11.97
C LEU A 72 2.34 -0.11 -10.92
N ARG A 73 3.57 0.37 -10.64
CA ARG A 73 4.43 -0.19 -9.57
C ARG A 73 3.79 -0.21 -8.18
N ALA A 74 2.97 0.79 -7.86
CA ALA A 74 2.33 0.88 -6.55
C ALA A 74 1.10 -0.05 -6.48
N ILE A 75 0.28 -0.03 -7.54
CA ILE A 75 -0.87 -0.92 -7.69
C ILE A 75 -0.41 -2.39 -7.68
N ASP A 76 0.56 -2.76 -8.53
CA ASP A 76 1.09 -4.12 -8.63
C ASP A 76 1.69 -4.62 -7.31
N THR A 77 2.25 -3.74 -6.49
CA THR A 77 2.80 -4.11 -5.18
C THR A 77 1.72 -4.57 -4.20
N ILE A 78 0.53 -3.99 -4.27
CA ILE A 78 -0.55 -4.26 -3.31
C ILE A 78 -1.71 -5.06 -3.88
N LYS A 79 -1.71 -5.28 -5.21
CA LYS A 79 -2.75 -6.02 -5.93
C LYS A 79 -3.05 -7.38 -5.31
N TYR A 80 -2.02 -8.14 -4.94
CA TYR A 80 -2.19 -9.46 -4.34
C TYR A 80 -2.72 -9.40 -2.91
N VAL A 81 -2.38 -8.37 -2.13
CA VAL A 81 -2.96 -8.13 -0.80
C VAL A 81 -4.45 -7.78 -0.92
N ALA A 82 -4.79 -6.87 -1.84
CA ALA A 82 -6.18 -6.50 -2.08
C ALA A 82 -7.01 -7.70 -2.54
N LEU A 83 -6.47 -8.52 -3.45
CA LEU A 83 -7.12 -9.74 -3.92
C LEU A 83 -7.31 -10.79 -2.81
N ASP A 84 -6.27 -11.06 -2.02
CA ASP A 84 -6.32 -12.00 -0.89
C ASP A 84 -7.37 -11.59 0.16
N LYS A 85 -7.57 -10.27 0.34
CA LYS A 85 -8.51 -9.70 1.30
C LYS A 85 -9.89 -9.40 0.70
N GLY A 86 -10.08 -9.55 -0.61
CA GLY A 86 -11.31 -9.19 -1.31
C GLY A 86 -11.66 -7.70 -1.24
N LEU A 87 -10.64 -6.83 -1.21
CA LEU A 87 -10.79 -5.38 -1.11
C LEU A 87 -10.51 -4.69 -2.45
N GLU A 88 -11.16 -3.57 -2.69
CA GLU A 88 -10.84 -2.68 -3.80
C GLU A 88 -9.65 -1.76 -3.46
N ILE A 89 -8.90 -1.35 -4.48
CA ILE A 89 -7.79 -0.41 -4.33
C ILE A 89 -8.30 0.98 -4.68
N GLU A 90 -8.29 1.87 -3.70
CA GLU A 90 -8.64 3.28 -3.90
C GLU A 90 -7.42 4.03 -4.47
N GLU A 91 -7.52 4.48 -5.72
CA GLU A 91 -6.46 5.25 -6.39
C GLU A 91 -6.60 6.75 -6.10
N ILE A 92 -5.58 7.35 -5.50
CA ILE A 92 -5.54 8.79 -5.22
C ILE A 92 -4.48 9.48 -6.08
N TYR A 93 -4.94 10.36 -6.98
CA TYR A 93 -4.11 11.14 -7.89
C TYR A 93 -3.47 12.37 -7.21
N ASP A 94 -4.01 12.79 -6.06
CA ASP A 94 -3.67 14.07 -5.41
C ASP A 94 -2.64 13.94 -4.28
N TRP A 95 -1.50 13.32 -4.56
CA TRP A 95 -0.30 13.50 -3.73
C TRP A 95 0.57 14.67 -4.21
N LYS A 96 -0.03 15.64 -4.90
CA LYS A 96 0.67 16.82 -5.41
C LYS A 96 1.15 17.70 -4.26
N HIS A 97 2.46 17.61 -3.98
CA HIS A 97 3.19 18.80 -3.56
C HIS A 97 3.04 19.84 -4.68
N LYS A 98 2.51 21.03 -4.36
CA LYS A 98 2.49 22.14 -5.33
C LYS A 98 3.91 22.37 -5.83
N GLY A 99 4.17 22.15 -7.13
CA GLY A 99 5.32 22.73 -7.83
C GLY A 99 6.35 21.79 -8.45
N THR A 100 6.37 20.49 -8.16
CA THR A 100 7.35 19.59 -8.79
C THR A 100 6.69 18.23 -9.03
N VAL A 101 6.89 17.67 -10.23
CA VAL A 101 6.59 16.27 -10.55
C VAL A 101 6.85 15.37 -9.33
N PRO A 102 5.97 14.42 -8.97
CA PRO A 102 6.31 13.45 -7.93
C PRO A 102 7.34 12.51 -8.55
N LEU A 103 8.60 12.95 -8.53
CA LEU A 103 9.72 12.05 -8.37
C LEU A 103 9.35 11.22 -7.14
N CYS A 104 8.89 10.00 -7.39
CA CYS A 104 8.96 8.93 -6.43
C CYS A 104 10.38 8.97 -5.88
N TYR A 105 10.57 9.57 -4.70
CA TYR A 105 11.86 9.58 -4.05
C TYR A 105 12.20 8.12 -3.80
N CYS A 106 13.10 7.63 -4.65
CA CYS A 106 13.76 6.36 -4.50
C CYS A 106 14.72 6.55 -3.33
N ILE A 107 14.22 6.49 -2.10
CA ILE A 107 15.08 6.43 -0.92
C ILE A 107 15.75 5.04 -1.00
N LYS A 108 17.01 5.03 -1.43
CA LYS A 108 17.89 3.87 -1.24
C LYS A 108 18.11 3.66 0.25
#